data_AF-A0A3M7N4D7-F1
#
_entry.id   AF-A0A3M7N4D7-F1
#
_cell.length_a   1.000
_cell.length_b   1.000
_cell.length_c   1.000
_cell.angle_alpha   90.00
_cell.angle_beta   90.00
_cell.angle_gamma   90.00
#
_symmetry.space_group_name_H-M   'P 1'
#
loop_
_entity.id
_entity.type
_entity.pdbx_description
1 polymer ?
#
loop_
_entity_poly.entity_id
_entity_poly.type
_entity_poly.pdbx_seq_one_letter_code
_entity_poly.pdbx_strand_id
1 'polypeptide(L)'
;MNYTSRNDDVQGHPDWNQSPQHLNSDATTRADLNGIVNKREQRDGPSSPGMFSTDQIDAEPQHSQEEPRAGEKPGVTTAVAVGVRSIAYSDTACSNAPNAVQQPVGFFNRARTVAAKYSQFIGPGFLISVAYIDPGNYATDVQAGASTRYSHLFVIFISNIFAIFLQSLCIKLGTVTGLDLAANCRKHLPKWASIVLYILSESAIIATDIAEVIGSAIALNLLFHIPLVAGCAITLADVLLLLLFYRPDGNMTRLRLFEYFVMALVFGVVVCFCIQLSYIHNTTVGEVFKGYSPSSAIVDGDGVYLSCGILGATVMPHSIFLGSGVVQPRLREFDEANGLHERRRDESGVVVDVSEKYQPSISAIRSCLRYSTIEVGSSLLTFALFVNSAILIVAGSALYPSTEATHADLFGIYHLMSTSISKAAATIFALALLLSGTSAGIVCTMAGQMVSEGFINWTIKPWLRRLEGLNEALVASQVVLSVILPFVTAPLVWFTCRT
;
A
#
# COMPACT_ATOMS: atom_id res chain seq x y z
N MET A 1 -18.82 16.90 35.04
CA MET A 1 -18.69 16.86 36.52
C MET A 1 -18.92 15.43 36.96
N ASN A 2 -17.88 14.81 37.54
CA ASN A 2 -17.95 13.52 38.23
C ASN A 2 -18.90 13.63 39.42
N TYR A 3 -19.78 12.64 39.60
CA TYR A 3 -20.24 12.26 40.93
C TYR A 3 -20.26 10.73 41.06
N THR A 4 -19.70 10.30 42.17
CA THR A 4 -19.41 8.95 42.65
C THR A 4 -20.67 8.22 43.12
N SER A 5 -20.73 6.90 42.93
CA SER A 5 -21.80 6.03 43.43
C SER A 5 -21.86 6.07 44.96
N ARG A 6 -23.07 6.29 45.48
CA ARG A 6 -23.43 6.25 46.90
C ARG A 6 -23.98 4.86 47.20
N ASN A 7 -23.44 4.21 48.24
CA ASN A 7 -23.94 2.96 48.80
C ASN A 7 -25.05 3.31 49.80
N ASP A 8 -26.30 2.95 49.52
CA ASP A 8 -27.37 2.93 50.52
C ASP A 8 -28.31 1.73 50.28
N ASP A 9 -28.64 1.05 51.37
CA ASP A 9 -29.79 0.17 51.64
C ASP A 9 -29.92 -1.23 51.00
N VAL A 10 -29.26 -2.23 51.60
CA VAL A 10 -29.44 -3.66 51.29
C VAL A 10 -30.45 -4.37 52.22
N GLN A 11 -31.19 -3.65 53.06
CA GLN A 11 -32.10 -4.26 54.05
C GLN A 11 -33.59 -4.33 53.63
N GLY A 12 -33.97 -3.75 52.49
CA GLY A 12 -35.36 -3.77 51.99
C GLY A 12 -35.61 -4.59 50.72
N HIS A 13 -34.56 -4.89 49.94
CA HIS A 13 -34.67 -5.56 48.63
C HIS A 13 -33.49 -6.53 48.41
N PRO A 14 -33.67 -7.85 48.69
CA PRO A 14 -32.59 -8.83 48.57
C PRO A 14 -32.14 -9.10 47.12
N ASP A 15 -32.89 -8.64 46.11
CA ASP A 15 -32.60 -8.87 44.68
C ASP A 15 -31.68 -7.80 44.04
N TRP A 16 -31.22 -6.81 44.81
CA TRP A 16 -30.43 -5.67 44.30
C TRP A 16 -28.93 -5.76 44.63
N ASN A 17 -28.43 -6.95 44.95
CA ASN A 17 -27.00 -7.19 45.14
C ASN A 17 -26.30 -7.48 43.80
N GLN A 18 -25.59 -6.48 43.25
CA GLN A 18 -24.75 -6.61 42.04
C GLN A 18 -23.33 -7.12 42.37
N SER A 19 -23.23 -8.19 43.15
CA SER A 19 -22.00 -8.99 43.27
C SER A 19 -22.36 -10.47 43.13
N PRO A 20 -21.67 -11.24 42.27
CA PRO A 20 -22.11 -12.57 41.89
C PRO A 20 -22.02 -13.56 43.07
N GLN A 21 -23.06 -14.40 43.21
CA GLN A 21 -23.13 -15.48 44.20
C GLN A 21 -22.07 -16.56 43.95
N HIS A 22 -21.49 -17.05 45.05
CA HIS A 22 -20.35 -17.98 45.13
C HIS A 22 -20.67 -19.44 44.73
N LEU A 23 -21.68 -19.65 43.87
CA LEU A 23 -22.08 -20.97 43.35
C LEU A 23 -22.31 -20.97 41.83
N ASN A 24 -21.87 -19.94 41.11
CA ASN A 24 -21.91 -19.91 39.65
C ASN A 24 -20.49 -19.91 39.08
N SER A 25 -19.77 -21.03 39.29
CA SER A 25 -18.43 -21.26 38.76
C SER A 25 -18.44 -22.04 37.44
N ASP A 26 -19.45 -21.85 36.58
CA ASP A 26 -19.53 -22.59 35.31
C ASP A 26 -20.34 -21.91 34.18
N ALA A 27 -20.15 -20.61 34.00
CA ALA A 27 -20.68 -19.93 32.80
C ALA A 27 -19.75 -18.81 32.33
N THR A 28 -18.53 -19.16 31.93
CA THR A 28 -17.88 -18.66 30.71
C THR A 28 -16.48 -19.25 30.59
N THR A 29 -16.23 -19.88 29.44
CA THR A 29 -14.94 -20.35 28.90
C THR A 29 -14.64 -21.85 29.04
N ARG A 30 -15.00 -22.59 27.98
CA ARG A 30 -14.33 -23.79 27.42
C ARG A 30 -14.38 -25.11 28.21
N ALA A 31 -15.29 -25.99 27.81
CA ALA A 31 -14.99 -27.41 27.59
C ALA A 31 -16.00 -28.05 26.61
N ASP A 32 -15.44 -28.69 25.58
CA ASP A 32 -15.93 -29.94 25.00
C ASP A 32 -17.26 -29.98 24.22
N LEU A 33 -17.22 -29.47 22.99
CA LEU A 33 -18.06 -29.99 21.90
C LEU A 33 -17.32 -31.16 21.25
N ASN A 34 -17.54 -32.35 21.80
CA ASN A 34 -17.19 -33.68 21.27
C ASN A 34 -16.93 -33.72 19.74
N GLY A 35 -15.70 -33.43 19.32
CA GLY A 35 -15.02 -33.96 18.13
C GLY A 35 -15.73 -34.04 16.77
N ILE A 36 -16.84 -33.33 16.48
CA ILE A 36 -17.66 -33.58 15.25
C ILE A 36 -18.04 -32.29 14.48
N VAL A 37 -17.25 -31.21 14.52
CA VAL A 37 -17.54 -30.02 13.67
C VAL A 37 -16.32 -29.54 12.87
N ASN A 38 -15.51 -30.47 12.36
CA ASN A 38 -14.49 -30.13 11.37
C ASN A 38 -14.34 -31.18 10.26
N LYS A 39 -15.46 -31.49 9.59
CA LYS A 39 -15.49 -32.35 8.39
C LYS A 39 -16.33 -31.79 7.22
N ARG A 40 -16.35 -30.46 7.05
CA ARG A 40 -16.99 -29.83 5.87
C ARG A 40 -16.02 -29.22 4.85
N GLU A 41 -14.72 -29.16 5.13
CA GLU A 41 -13.70 -28.61 4.19
C GLU A 41 -12.83 -29.66 3.49
N GLN A 42 -13.06 -30.97 3.71
CA GLN A 42 -12.32 -32.04 3.00
C GLN A 42 -13.17 -32.75 1.94
N ARG A 43 -13.98 -32.00 1.19
CA ARG A 43 -14.81 -32.58 0.13
C ARG A 43 -14.58 -31.89 -1.20
N ASP A 44 -13.33 -31.87 -1.64
CA ASP A 44 -12.96 -31.69 -3.04
C ASP A 44 -11.90 -32.76 -3.42
N GLY A 45 -12.35 -33.82 -4.11
CA GLY A 45 -11.54 -34.93 -4.64
C GLY A 45 -12.41 -36.11 -5.09
N PRO A 46 -12.16 -36.77 -6.25
CA PRO A 46 -13.22 -37.33 -7.09
C PRO A 46 -13.60 -38.80 -6.82
N SER A 47 -14.93 -39.07 -6.84
CA SER A 47 -15.65 -40.26 -7.33
C SER A 47 -15.20 -41.70 -6.95
N SER A 48 -15.99 -42.41 -6.12
CA SER A 48 -16.68 -43.70 -6.46
C SER A 48 -17.46 -44.32 -5.26
N PRO A 49 -18.49 -45.17 -5.47
CA PRO A 49 -19.53 -45.48 -4.46
C PRO A 49 -19.55 -46.93 -3.92
N GLY A 50 -20.12 -47.15 -2.72
CA GLY A 50 -20.66 -48.49 -2.34
C GLY A 50 -20.88 -48.80 -0.84
N MET A 51 -22.15 -49.00 -0.48
CA MET A 51 -22.77 -49.88 0.56
C MET A 51 -22.28 -49.89 2.03
N PHE A 52 -23.08 -49.53 3.06
CA PHE A 52 -24.22 -50.20 3.75
C PHE A 52 -23.86 -51.30 4.77
N SER A 53 -24.33 -51.11 6.02
CA SER A 53 -24.77 -52.06 7.09
C SER A 53 -24.15 -51.75 8.47
N THR A 54 -24.88 -51.22 9.48
CA THR A 54 -25.56 -51.91 10.64
C THR A 54 -24.65 -52.91 11.39
N ASP A 55 -24.54 -53.00 12.73
CA ASP A 55 -25.44 -52.66 13.85
C ASP A 55 -24.68 -52.65 15.21
N GLN A 56 -25.36 -52.05 16.20
CA GLN A 56 -25.39 -52.10 17.68
C GLN A 56 -24.37 -52.88 18.58
N ILE A 57 -23.79 -52.23 19.62
CA ILE A 57 -24.11 -52.17 21.09
C ILE A 57 -23.73 -53.46 21.89
N ASP A 58 -22.78 -53.40 22.84
CA ASP A 58 -23.00 -53.60 24.31
C ASP A 58 -21.75 -53.80 25.19
N ALA A 59 -21.80 -53.08 26.31
CA ALA A 59 -21.34 -53.29 27.70
C ALA A 59 -20.04 -54.03 28.11
N GLU A 60 -19.28 -53.31 28.96
CA GLU A 60 -18.29 -53.70 29.99
C GLU A 60 -18.79 -54.79 31.00
N PRO A 61 -17.93 -55.55 31.74
CA PRO A 61 -17.19 -54.98 32.88
C PRO A 61 -15.83 -55.62 33.30
N GLN A 62 -15.22 -54.93 34.29
CA GLN A 62 -13.97 -55.11 35.04
C GLN A 62 -13.70 -56.49 35.67
N HIS A 63 -12.42 -56.91 35.82
CA HIS A 63 -11.65 -56.99 37.10
C HIS A 63 -10.33 -57.83 37.02
N SER A 64 -9.30 -57.36 37.73
CA SER A 64 -8.30 -58.12 38.54
C SER A 64 -7.05 -58.81 37.94
N GLN A 65 -5.90 -58.22 38.31
CA GLN A 65 -4.59 -58.75 38.76
C GLN A 65 -4.28 -60.27 38.71
N GLU A 66 -3.12 -60.64 38.13
CA GLU A 66 -2.15 -61.62 38.69
C GLU A 66 -0.80 -61.63 37.89
N GLU A 67 0.32 -61.59 38.62
CA GLU A 67 1.70 -61.98 38.24
C GLU A 67 2.04 -63.26 39.06
N PRO A 68 3.18 -64.02 38.93
CA PRO A 68 4.35 -63.96 38.01
C PRO A 68 4.88 -65.36 37.54
N ARG A 69 5.84 -65.42 36.58
CA ARG A 69 7.13 -66.18 36.67
C ARG A 69 7.92 -66.34 35.35
N ALA A 70 9.21 -65.97 35.48
CA ALA A 70 10.47 -66.37 34.85
C ALA A 70 10.57 -67.46 33.74
N GLY A 71 11.39 -67.16 32.70
CA GLY A 71 12.06 -68.16 31.86
C GLY A 71 12.80 -67.59 30.63
N GLU A 72 14.14 -67.54 30.71
CA GLU A 72 15.16 -67.58 29.63
C GLU A 72 15.41 -66.40 28.64
N LYS A 73 16.71 -66.18 28.37
CA LYS A 73 17.38 -65.15 27.54
C LYS A 73 17.88 -65.77 26.20
N PRO A 74 18.68 -65.07 25.36
CA PRO A 74 18.36 -63.91 24.53
C PRO A 74 18.68 -64.16 23.03
N GLY A 75 18.06 -63.41 22.12
CA GLY A 75 18.39 -63.45 20.68
C GLY A 75 18.14 -62.10 20.01
N VAL A 76 19.22 -61.47 19.56
CA VAL A 76 19.30 -60.13 18.97
C VAL A 76 18.77 -60.13 17.53
N THR A 77 17.83 -59.24 17.18
CA THR A 77 17.92 -58.33 16.00
C THR A 77 16.76 -57.33 15.93
N THR A 78 17.08 -56.08 16.22
CA THR A 78 16.66 -54.82 15.55
C THR A 78 15.30 -54.75 14.84
N ALA A 79 14.33 -54.10 15.50
CA ALA A 79 13.18 -53.46 14.86
C ALA A 79 13.21 -51.95 15.15
N VAL A 80 13.30 -51.15 14.08
CA VAL A 80 13.19 -49.69 14.10
C VAL A 80 11.71 -49.34 14.19
N ALA A 81 11.25 -48.95 15.38
CA ALA A 81 9.93 -48.38 15.59
C ALA A 81 9.99 -46.85 15.55
N VAL A 82 9.19 -46.28 14.64
CA VAL A 82 8.94 -44.85 14.46
C VAL A 82 8.24 -44.31 15.71
N GLY A 83 8.99 -43.52 16.50
CA GLY A 83 8.48 -42.83 17.68
C GLY A 83 8.08 -41.40 17.36
N VAL A 84 6.78 -41.12 17.41
CA VAL A 84 6.21 -39.78 17.51
C VAL A 84 6.76 -39.12 18.78
N ARG A 85 7.59 -38.07 18.63
CA ARG A 85 8.06 -37.27 19.77
C ARG A 85 7.17 -36.04 19.93
N SER A 86 6.32 -36.07 20.96
CA SER A 86 5.79 -34.85 21.57
C SER A 86 6.93 -34.10 22.24
N ILE A 87 7.20 -32.87 21.84
CA ILE A 87 8.15 -32.01 22.54
C ILE A 87 7.39 -31.33 23.68
N ALA A 88 7.60 -31.85 24.89
CA ALA A 88 7.26 -31.16 26.13
C ALA A 88 8.18 -29.94 26.28
N TYR A 89 7.58 -28.80 26.61
CA TYR A 89 8.28 -27.57 27.00
C TYR A 89 8.91 -27.82 28.39
N SER A 90 10.24 -27.81 28.45
CA SER A 90 10.99 -27.84 29.71
C SER A 90 11.45 -26.43 30.05
N ASP A 91 10.78 -25.83 31.03
CA ASP A 91 11.29 -24.66 31.76
C ASP A 91 12.52 -25.08 32.57
N THR A 92 13.72 -24.78 32.05
CA THR A 92 14.95 -24.89 32.83
C THR A 92 15.75 -23.59 32.72
N ALA A 93 15.53 -22.75 33.73
CA ALA A 93 16.47 -21.84 34.38
C ALA A 93 17.72 -21.39 33.58
N CYS A 94 17.70 -20.13 33.14
CA CYS A 94 18.91 -19.38 32.86
C CYS A 94 19.70 -19.13 34.15
N SER A 95 20.86 -19.77 34.29
CA SER A 95 21.93 -19.29 35.15
C SER A 95 23.28 -19.65 34.52
N ASN A 96 24.13 -18.62 34.38
CA ASN A 96 25.53 -18.64 33.93
C ASN A 96 25.79 -18.39 32.44
N ALA A 97 25.53 -17.15 32.00
CA ALA A 97 26.40 -16.48 31.03
C ALA A 97 27.19 -15.40 31.78
N PRO A 98 28.52 -15.28 31.60
CA PRO A 98 29.29 -14.24 32.25
C PRO A 98 28.80 -12.87 31.78
N ASN A 99 28.64 -11.95 32.74
CA ASN A 99 28.21 -10.56 32.54
C ASN A 99 29.04 -9.87 31.44
N ALA A 100 28.58 -9.95 30.20
CA ALA A 100 29.01 -9.04 29.15
C ALA A 100 28.44 -7.67 29.51
N VAL A 101 29.29 -6.81 30.04
CA VAL A 101 29.01 -5.38 30.20
C VAL A 101 28.55 -4.86 28.84
N GLN A 102 27.24 -4.66 28.67
CA GLN A 102 26.68 -3.93 27.53
C GLN A 102 27.23 -2.51 27.62
N GLN A 103 28.31 -2.24 26.88
CA GLN A 103 28.82 -0.89 26.75
C GLN A 103 27.69 0.00 26.22
N PRO A 104 27.51 1.22 26.75
CA PRO A 104 26.52 2.14 26.24
C PRO A 104 26.90 2.49 24.79
N VAL A 105 26.22 1.87 23.82
CA VAL A 105 26.35 2.24 22.42
C VAL A 105 25.99 3.71 22.31
N GLY A 106 26.98 4.55 22.01
CA GLY A 106 26.79 5.99 21.87
C GLY A 106 25.64 6.31 20.93
N PHE A 107 24.90 7.38 21.22
CA PHE A 107 23.74 7.82 20.45
C PHE A 107 23.99 7.81 18.93
N PHE A 108 25.18 8.23 18.49
CA PHE A 108 25.61 8.20 17.08
C PHE A 108 25.72 6.78 16.48
N ASN A 109 26.22 5.80 17.22
CA ASN A 109 26.31 4.41 16.74
C ASN A 109 24.94 3.74 16.71
N ARG A 110 24.07 4.07 17.67
CA ARG A 110 22.67 3.63 17.66
C ARG A 110 21.89 4.26 16.51
N ALA A 111 22.06 5.56 16.27
CA ALA A 111 21.48 6.29 15.14
C ALA A 111 21.98 5.75 13.81
N ARG A 112 23.28 5.46 13.67
CA ARG A 112 23.86 4.86 12.45
C ARG A 112 23.33 3.46 12.19
N THR A 113 23.16 2.64 13.23
CA THR A 113 22.60 1.29 13.10
C THR A 113 21.11 1.33 12.73
N VAL A 114 20.35 2.27 13.31
CA VAL A 114 18.95 2.49 12.96
C VAL A 114 18.82 3.03 11.54
N ALA A 115 19.68 3.98 11.13
CA ALA A 115 19.70 4.53 9.77
C ALA A 115 20.07 3.47 8.73
N ALA A 116 21.05 2.60 9.02
CA ALA A 116 21.43 1.50 8.13
C ALA A 116 20.34 0.43 8.00
N LYS A 117 19.57 0.17 9.07
CA LYS A 117 18.38 -0.68 9.00
C LYS A 117 17.28 0.01 8.19
N TYR A 118 17.03 1.29 8.45
CA TYR A 118 16.02 2.07 7.73
C TYR A 118 16.32 2.15 6.23
N SER A 119 17.59 2.30 5.83
CA SER A 119 17.98 2.36 4.42
C SER A 119 17.73 1.05 3.65
N GLN A 120 17.63 -0.08 4.33
CA GLN A 120 17.20 -1.34 3.71
C GLN A 120 15.69 -1.38 3.47
N PHE A 121 14.92 -0.60 4.24
CA PHE A 121 13.48 -0.45 4.07
C PHE A 121 13.10 0.65 3.09
N ILE A 122 14.00 1.57 2.74
CA ILE A 122 13.76 2.60 1.72
C ILE A 122 13.47 1.96 0.35
N GLY A 123 12.37 2.35 -0.29
CA GLY A 123 11.97 1.94 -1.64
C GLY A 123 10.45 2.06 -1.86
N PRO A 124 9.62 1.27 -1.15
CA PRO A 124 8.16 1.31 -1.24
C PRO A 124 7.55 2.69 -1.10
N GLY A 125 8.05 3.50 -0.16
CA GLY A 125 7.55 4.87 0.05
C GLY A 125 7.81 5.80 -1.11
N PHE A 126 8.97 5.67 -1.75
CA PHE A 126 9.30 6.45 -2.94
C PHE A 126 8.48 6.01 -4.15
N LEU A 127 8.29 4.69 -4.33
CA LEU A 127 7.46 4.17 -5.41
C LEU A 127 6.00 4.61 -5.29
N ILE A 128 5.46 4.63 -4.06
CA ILE A 128 4.12 5.17 -3.81
C ILE A 128 4.09 6.68 -4.06
N SER A 129 5.09 7.43 -3.59
CA SER A 129 5.12 8.91 -3.74
C SER A 129 5.18 9.38 -5.19
N VAL A 130 5.75 8.60 -6.11
CA VAL A 130 5.72 8.88 -7.56
C VAL A 130 4.29 9.03 -8.08
N ALA A 131 3.37 8.20 -7.59
CA ALA A 131 1.97 8.27 -7.99
C ALA A 131 1.37 9.65 -7.65
N TYR A 132 1.92 10.35 -6.65
CA TYR A 132 1.46 11.65 -6.19
C TYR A 132 2.25 12.82 -6.81
N ILE A 133 3.14 12.55 -7.77
CA ILE A 133 3.96 13.56 -8.47
C ILE A 133 3.73 13.43 -9.99
N ASP A 134 2.56 12.94 -10.41
CA ASP A 134 2.26 12.67 -11.82
C ASP A 134 1.87 13.96 -12.60
N PRO A 135 1.87 13.94 -13.94
CA PRO A 135 1.42 15.09 -14.74
C PRO A 135 -0.04 15.50 -14.50
N GLY A 136 -0.89 14.60 -13.99
CA GLY A 136 -2.26 14.91 -13.58
C GLY A 136 -2.30 15.99 -12.50
N ASN A 137 -1.47 15.85 -11.47
CA ASN A 137 -1.32 16.85 -10.40
C ASN A 137 -0.81 18.20 -10.92
N TYR A 138 0.06 18.21 -11.93
CA TYR A 138 0.61 19.45 -12.47
C TYR A 138 -0.49 20.32 -13.08
N ALA A 139 -1.41 19.72 -13.84
CA ALA A 139 -2.48 20.48 -14.48
C ALA A 139 -3.39 21.16 -13.44
N THR A 140 -3.79 20.45 -12.40
CA THR A 140 -4.66 20.99 -11.34
C THR A 140 -3.93 22.01 -10.47
N ASP A 141 -2.68 21.76 -10.11
CA ASP A 141 -1.90 22.63 -9.22
C ASP A 141 -1.49 23.93 -9.91
N VAL A 142 -1.13 23.87 -11.19
CA VAL A 142 -0.84 25.08 -11.97
C VAL A 142 -2.11 25.91 -12.18
N GLN A 143 -3.22 25.28 -12.54
CA GLN A 143 -4.50 25.98 -12.68
C GLN A 143 -4.92 26.65 -11.36
N ALA A 144 -4.65 25.99 -10.22
CA ALA A 144 -4.92 26.54 -8.90
C ALA A 144 -4.03 27.73 -8.54
N GLY A 145 -2.74 27.64 -8.84
CA GLY A 145 -1.80 28.74 -8.66
C GLY A 145 -2.16 29.95 -9.54
N ALA A 146 -2.49 29.71 -10.81
CA ALA A 146 -2.84 30.75 -11.77
C ALA A 146 -4.13 31.51 -11.39
N SER A 147 -5.12 30.82 -10.83
CA SER A 147 -6.43 31.40 -10.49
C SER A 147 -6.48 32.05 -9.10
N THR A 148 -5.81 31.47 -8.10
CA THR A 148 -5.98 31.87 -6.68
C THR A 148 -4.67 32.18 -5.95
N ARG A 149 -3.58 32.28 -6.71
CA ARG A 149 -2.21 32.54 -6.25
C ARG A 149 -1.68 31.47 -5.29
N TYR A 150 -2.01 31.54 -4.00
CA TYR A 150 -1.54 30.62 -2.95
C TYR A 150 -2.66 30.01 -2.10
N SER A 151 -3.93 30.38 -2.33
CA SER A 151 -5.03 30.01 -1.43
C SER A 151 -5.31 28.50 -1.37
N HIS A 152 -5.00 27.77 -2.46
CA HIS A 152 -5.21 26.33 -2.55
C HIS A 152 -4.05 25.49 -1.97
N LEU A 153 -2.97 26.09 -1.46
CA LEU A 153 -1.91 25.37 -0.74
C LEU A 153 -2.46 24.62 0.49
N PHE A 154 -3.45 25.19 1.18
CA PHE A 154 -4.15 24.50 2.26
C PHE A 154 -4.85 23.22 1.79
N VAL A 155 -5.46 23.23 0.60
CA VAL A 155 -6.15 22.06 0.04
C VAL A 155 -5.14 20.96 -0.32
N ILE A 156 -4.01 21.32 -0.95
CA ILE A 156 -2.91 20.37 -1.20
C ILE A 156 -2.43 19.74 0.10
N PHE A 157 -2.23 20.54 1.15
CA PHE A 157 -1.76 20.05 2.45
C PHE A 157 -2.74 19.07 3.10
N ILE A 158 -4.03 19.43 3.17
CA ILE A 158 -5.07 18.56 3.74
C ILE A 158 -5.23 17.29 2.89
N SER A 159 -5.23 17.42 1.57
CA SER A 159 -5.31 16.28 0.64
C SER A 159 -4.14 15.31 0.84
N ASN A 160 -2.92 15.82 1.06
CA ASN A 160 -1.76 14.99 1.35
C ASN A 160 -1.85 14.29 2.72
N ILE A 161 -2.43 14.93 3.74
CA ILE A 161 -2.72 14.27 5.03
C ILE A 161 -3.69 13.09 4.82
N PHE A 162 -4.74 13.29 4.02
CA PHE A 162 -5.68 12.21 3.68
C PHE A 162 -4.98 11.09 2.90
N ALA A 163 -4.11 11.43 1.95
CA ALA A 163 -3.30 10.45 1.22
C ALA A 163 -2.45 9.60 2.16
N ILE A 164 -1.72 10.23 3.10
CA ILE A 164 -0.90 9.53 4.11
C ILE A 164 -1.76 8.60 4.96
N PHE A 165 -2.94 9.07 5.39
CA PHE A 165 -3.86 8.26 6.18
C PHE A 165 -4.35 7.02 5.41
N LEU A 166 -4.85 7.21 4.19
CA LEU A 166 -5.35 6.10 3.35
C LEU A 166 -4.22 5.13 2.99
N GLN A 167 -3.04 5.62 2.64
CA GLN A 167 -1.88 4.76 2.36
C GLN A 167 -1.42 3.99 3.59
N SER A 168 -1.48 4.59 4.78
CA SER A 168 -1.19 3.87 6.03
C SER A 168 -2.16 2.70 6.26
N LEU A 169 -3.44 2.87 5.89
CA LEU A 169 -4.42 1.78 5.92
C LEU A 169 -4.12 0.70 4.87
N CYS A 170 -3.69 1.08 3.66
CA CYS A 170 -3.30 0.15 2.60
C CYS A 170 -2.13 -0.74 3.02
N ILE A 171 -1.09 -0.12 3.59
CA ILE A 171 0.08 -0.82 4.11
C ILE A 171 -0.33 -1.77 5.23
N LYS A 172 -1.19 -1.31 6.16
CA LYS A 172 -1.70 -2.16 7.23
C LYS A 172 -2.46 -3.37 6.69
N LEU A 173 -3.33 -3.16 5.70
CA LEU A 173 -4.07 -4.24 5.06
C LEU A 173 -3.13 -5.25 4.40
N GLY A 174 -2.21 -4.77 3.55
CA GLY A 174 -1.26 -5.61 2.82
C GLY A 174 -0.31 -6.39 3.73
N THR A 175 0.18 -5.73 4.77
CA THR A 175 1.10 -6.32 5.74
C THR A 175 0.42 -7.38 6.61
N VAL A 176 -0.81 -7.14 7.05
CA VAL A 176 -1.51 -8.07 7.97
C VAL A 176 -2.14 -9.24 7.22
N THR A 177 -2.77 -8.98 6.07
CA THR A 177 -3.50 -10.03 5.33
C THR A 177 -2.60 -10.84 4.40
N GLY A 178 -1.44 -10.31 4.02
CA GLY A 178 -0.59 -10.88 2.98
C GLY A 178 -1.18 -10.78 1.57
N LEU A 179 -2.27 -10.02 1.40
CA LEU A 179 -2.99 -9.84 0.14
C LEU A 179 -3.08 -8.38 -0.23
N ASP A 180 -3.06 -8.08 -1.53
CA ASP A 180 -3.36 -6.74 -2.00
C ASP A 180 -4.86 -6.45 -1.84
N LEU A 181 -5.22 -5.16 -1.92
CA LEU A 181 -6.60 -4.71 -1.76
C LEU A 181 -7.56 -5.36 -2.78
N ALA A 182 -7.12 -5.57 -4.03
CA ALA A 182 -7.96 -6.13 -5.09
C ALA A 182 -8.28 -7.62 -4.82
N ALA A 183 -7.26 -8.40 -4.45
CA ALA A 183 -7.38 -9.79 -4.04
C ALA A 183 -8.23 -9.93 -2.77
N ASN A 184 -8.11 -8.99 -1.83
CA ASN A 184 -8.91 -9.01 -0.60
C ASN A 184 -10.39 -8.66 -0.88
N CYS A 185 -10.64 -7.69 -1.75
CA CYS A 185 -11.97 -7.36 -2.28
C CYS A 185 -12.60 -8.58 -2.94
N ARG A 186 -11.89 -9.26 -3.85
CA ARG A 186 -12.39 -10.47 -4.51
C ARG A 186 -12.74 -11.59 -3.53
N LYS A 187 -11.93 -11.79 -2.48
CA LYS A 187 -12.14 -12.87 -1.50
C LYS A 187 -13.39 -12.65 -0.63
N HIS A 188 -13.71 -11.40 -0.30
CA HIS A 188 -14.73 -11.08 0.70
C HIS A 188 -16.00 -10.41 0.15
N LEU A 189 -15.97 -9.86 -1.07
CA LEU A 189 -17.12 -9.21 -1.69
C LEU A 189 -17.84 -10.16 -2.66
N PRO A 190 -19.16 -9.99 -2.86
CA PRO A 190 -19.88 -10.74 -3.88
C PRO A 190 -19.37 -10.39 -5.29
N LYS A 191 -19.43 -11.36 -6.21
CA LYS A 191 -18.86 -11.24 -7.56
C LYS A 191 -19.30 -9.98 -8.31
N TRP A 192 -20.56 -9.56 -8.16
CA TRP A 192 -21.07 -8.35 -8.80
C TRP A 192 -20.36 -7.08 -8.32
N ALA A 193 -20.14 -6.93 -7.01
CA ALA A 193 -19.47 -5.77 -6.43
C ALA A 193 -17.98 -5.76 -6.81
N SER A 194 -17.36 -6.93 -6.83
CA SER A 194 -15.98 -7.11 -7.27
C SER A 194 -15.79 -6.69 -8.74
N ILE A 195 -16.72 -7.03 -9.64
CA ILE A 195 -16.68 -6.61 -11.05
C ILE A 195 -16.91 -5.09 -11.19
N VAL A 196 -17.86 -4.51 -10.44
CA VAL A 196 -18.09 -3.05 -10.45
C VAL A 196 -16.84 -2.31 -9.99
N LEU A 197 -16.23 -2.74 -8.88
CA LEU A 197 -14.98 -2.16 -8.38
C LEU A 197 -13.82 -2.33 -9.37
N TYR A 198 -13.76 -3.46 -10.07
CA TYR A 198 -12.79 -3.67 -11.14
C TYR A 198 -12.96 -2.65 -12.26
N ILE A 199 -14.18 -2.48 -12.80
CA ILE A 199 -14.46 -1.51 -13.87
C ILE A 199 -14.13 -0.08 -13.43
N LEU A 200 -14.52 0.31 -12.21
CA LEU A 200 -14.20 1.62 -11.66
C LEU A 200 -12.68 1.82 -11.51
N SER A 201 -11.97 0.82 -10.99
CA SER A 201 -10.51 0.88 -10.82
C SER A 201 -9.79 0.94 -12.16
N GLU A 202 -10.22 0.16 -13.15
CA GLU A 202 -9.68 0.20 -14.51
C GLU A 202 -9.93 1.56 -15.17
N SER A 203 -11.13 2.12 -15.02
CA SER A 203 -11.43 3.45 -15.55
C SER A 203 -10.53 4.53 -14.95
N ALA A 204 -10.21 4.45 -13.65
CA ALA A 204 -9.29 5.38 -12.99
C ALA A 204 -7.84 5.20 -13.47
N ILE A 205 -7.41 3.96 -13.74
CA ILE A 205 -6.08 3.67 -14.30
C ILE A 205 -5.97 4.24 -15.70
N ILE A 206 -6.94 3.99 -16.57
CA ILE A 206 -6.98 4.54 -17.94
C ILE A 206 -6.97 6.07 -17.92
N ALA A 207 -7.77 6.68 -17.04
CA ALA A 207 -7.82 8.13 -16.87
C ALA A 207 -6.46 8.72 -16.46
N THR A 208 -5.69 8.01 -15.63
CA THR A 208 -4.35 8.45 -15.21
C THR A 208 -3.33 8.23 -16.33
N ASP A 209 -3.37 7.08 -17.01
CA ASP A 209 -2.48 6.74 -18.12
C ASP A 209 -2.59 7.79 -19.25
N ILE A 210 -3.82 8.23 -19.56
CA ILE A 210 -4.05 9.34 -20.49
C ILE A 210 -3.32 10.60 -20.03
N ALA A 211 -3.40 10.94 -18.74
CA ALA A 211 -2.77 12.15 -18.22
C ALA A 211 -1.24 12.10 -18.32
N GLU A 212 -0.66 10.94 -18.04
CA GLU A 212 0.76 10.65 -18.14
C GLU A 212 1.27 10.67 -19.59
N VAL A 213 0.57 10.01 -20.52
CA VAL A 213 0.92 10.00 -21.95
C VAL A 213 0.87 11.41 -22.52
N ILE A 214 -0.20 12.17 -22.23
CA ILE A 214 -0.33 13.55 -22.69
C ILE A 214 0.78 14.42 -22.08
N GLY A 215 0.99 14.35 -20.76
CA GLY A 215 2.04 15.12 -20.08
C GLY A 215 3.43 14.86 -20.66
N SER A 216 3.77 13.58 -20.87
CA SER A 216 5.06 13.18 -21.43
C SER A 216 5.22 13.57 -22.91
N ALA A 217 4.15 13.45 -23.71
CA ALA A 217 4.16 13.86 -25.11
C ALA A 217 4.31 15.39 -25.25
N ILE A 218 3.66 16.17 -24.38
CA ILE A 218 3.83 17.62 -24.30
C ILE A 218 5.27 17.94 -23.91
N ALA A 219 5.83 17.28 -22.89
CA ALA A 219 7.22 17.48 -22.49
C ALA A 219 8.21 17.22 -23.64
N LEU A 220 8.02 16.13 -24.40
CA LEU A 220 8.85 15.82 -25.58
C LEU A 220 8.70 16.87 -26.69
N ASN A 221 7.48 17.37 -26.93
CA ASN A 221 7.25 18.43 -27.90
C ASN A 221 7.97 19.72 -27.50
N LEU A 222 7.96 20.06 -26.21
CA LEU A 222 8.59 21.28 -25.69
C LEU A 222 10.13 21.18 -25.67
N LEU A 223 10.68 19.99 -25.39
CA LEU A 223 12.13 19.81 -25.21
C LEU A 223 12.87 19.52 -26.52
N PHE A 224 12.26 18.75 -27.42
CA PHE A 224 12.89 18.27 -28.66
C PHE A 224 12.16 18.69 -29.93
N HIS A 225 11.08 19.48 -29.83
CA HIS A 225 10.25 19.89 -30.97
C HIS A 225 9.67 18.71 -31.76
N ILE A 226 9.47 17.56 -31.10
CA ILE A 226 8.88 16.36 -31.70
C ILE A 226 7.36 16.53 -31.78
N PRO A 227 6.68 16.23 -32.90
CA PRO A 227 5.23 16.38 -33.00
C PRO A 227 4.50 15.49 -31.98
N LEU A 228 3.38 15.98 -31.44
CA LEU A 228 2.60 15.31 -30.39
C LEU A 228 2.30 13.83 -30.66
N VAL A 229 1.91 13.51 -31.89
CA VAL A 229 1.59 12.12 -32.30
C VAL A 229 2.82 11.21 -32.16
N ALA A 230 4.01 11.70 -32.54
CA ALA A 230 5.25 10.95 -32.38
C ALA A 230 5.67 10.88 -30.90
N GLY A 231 5.44 11.93 -30.12
CA GLY A 231 5.64 11.93 -28.67
C GLY A 231 4.80 10.88 -27.95
N CYS A 232 3.51 10.76 -28.30
CA CYS A 232 2.63 9.70 -27.78
C CYS A 232 3.15 8.30 -28.18
N ALA A 233 3.61 8.11 -29.42
CA ALA A 233 4.17 6.82 -29.85
C ALA A 233 5.46 6.45 -29.10
N ILE A 234 6.35 7.42 -28.86
CA ILE A 234 7.60 7.21 -28.11
C ILE A 234 7.31 6.84 -26.66
N THR A 235 6.38 7.54 -26.01
CA THR A 235 6.01 7.28 -24.60
C THR A 235 5.33 5.93 -24.42
N LEU A 236 4.49 5.53 -25.38
CA LEU A 236 3.94 4.17 -25.45
C LEU A 236 5.05 3.12 -25.59
N ALA A 237 6.04 3.36 -26.46
CA ALA A 237 7.16 2.46 -26.66
C ALA A 237 8.09 2.38 -25.44
N ASP A 238 8.33 3.49 -24.75
CA ASP A 238 9.18 3.58 -23.56
C ASP A 238 8.61 2.73 -22.42
N VAL A 239 7.33 2.88 -22.11
CA VAL A 239 6.65 2.08 -21.08
C VAL A 239 6.64 0.59 -21.45
N LEU A 240 6.41 0.27 -22.73
CA LEU A 240 6.48 -1.12 -23.21
C LEU A 240 7.88 -1.72 -23.04
N LEU A 241 8.92 -0.98 -23.41
CA LEU A 241 10.31 -1.40 -23.27
C LEU A 241 10.66 -1.58 -21.79
N LEU A 242 10.23 -0.67 -20.93
CA LEU A 242 10.46 -0.75 -19.50
C LEU A 242 9.76 -1.97 -18.88
N LEU A 243 8.54 -2.27 -19.30
CA LEU A 243 7.82 -3.48 -18.89
C LEU A 243 8.46 -4.77 -19.40
N LEU A 244 9.10 -4.75 -20.58
CA LEU A 244 9.88 -5.89 -21.07
C LEU A 244 11.08 -6.18 -20.14
N PHE A 245 11.69 -5.13 -19.59
CA PHE A 245 12.79 -5.23 -18.62
C PHE A 245 12.29 -5.50 -17.18
N TYR A 246 11.09 -5.06 -16.83
CA TYR A 246 10.45 -5.33 -15.54
C TYR A 246 9.78 -6.72 -15.53
N ARG A 247 10.52 -7.72 -15.03
CA ARG A 247 9.96 -9.04 -14.73
C ARG A 247 9.67 -9.16 -13.22
N PRO A 248 8.38 -9.26 -12.79
CA PRO A 248 7.99 -9.32 -11.39
C PRO A 248 8.51 -10.58 -10.66
N ASP A 249 8.83 -11.66 -11.40
CA ASP A 249 9.37 -12.91 -10.84
C ASP A 249 10.88 -12.86 -10.55
N GLY A 250 11.37 -11.73 -10.04
CA GLY A 250 12.80 -11.45 -9.92
C GLY A 250 13.41 -11.55 -8.54
N ASN A 251 14.68 -11.96 -8.49
CA ASN A 251 15.57 -11.76 -7.33
C ASN A 251 15.42 -10.34 -6.77
N MET A 252 15.40 -10.19 -5.45
CA MET A 252 15.27 -8.90 -4.73
C MET A 252 16.19 -7.79 -5.23
N THR A 253 17.36 -8.13 -5.77
CA THR A 253 18.29 -7.19 -6.39
C THR A 253 17.66 -6.42 -7.56
N ARG A 254 16.82 -7.06 -8.38
CA ARG A 254 16.15 -6.41 -9.52
C ARG A 254 15.07 -5.44 -9.04
N LEU A 255 14.29 -5.82 -8.03
CA LEU A 255 13.30 -4.93 -7.42
C LEU A 255 13.98 -3.70 -6.80
N ARG A 256 15.08 -3.87 -6.06
CA ARG A 256 15.83 -2.73 -5.49
C ARG A 256 16.47 -1.85 -6.55
N LEU A 257 17.04 -2.43 -7.61
CA LEU A 257 17.59 -1.65 -8.72
C LEU A 257 16.50 -0.78 -9.37
N PHE A 258 15.31 -1.36 -9.55
CA PHE A 258 14.15 -0.66 -10.06
C PHE A 258 13.66 0.45 -9.11
N GLU A 259 13.57 0.19 -7.80
CA GLU A 259 13.25 1.22 -6.80
C GLU A 259 14.27 2.36 -6.83
N TYR A 260 15.57 2.08 -6.98
CA TYR A 260 16.61 3.11 -7.10
C TYR A 260 16.50 3.91 -8.40
N PHE A 261 16.15 3.26 -9.51
CA PHE A 261 15.88 3.93 -10.77
C PHE A 261 14.73 4.93 -10.62
N VAL A 262 13.62 4.48 -10.04
CA VAL A 262 12.45 5.33 -9.77
C VAL A 262 12.78 6.46 -8.80
N MET A 263 13.53 6.17 -7.73
CA MET A 263 13.99 7.18 -6.77
C MET A 263 14.86 8.26 -7.43
N ALA A 264 15.69 7.89 -8.42
CA ALA A 264 16.48 8.84 -9.19
C ALA A 264 15.61 9.77 -10.05
N LEU A 265 14.52 9.26 -10.64
CA LEU A 265 13.55 10.08 -11.39
C LEU A 265 12.86 11.10 -10.47
N VAL A 266 12.35 10.66 -9.31
CA VAL A 266 11.74 11.54 -8.30
C VAL A 266 12.71 12.62 -7.84
N PHE A 267 13.94 12.22 -7.53
CA PHE A 267 14.97 13.17 -7.12
C PHE A 267 15.27 14.19 -8.22
N GLY A 268 15.29 13.77 -9.48
CA GLY A 268 15.41 14.67 -10.63
C GLY A 268 14.27 15.71 -10.68
N VAL A 269 13.03 15.30 -10.46
CA VAL A 269 11.87 16.22 -10.39
C VAL A 269 12.03 17.24 -9.25
N VAL A 270 12.40 16.78 -8.06
CA VAL A 270 12.62 17.64 -6.88
C VAL A 270 13.71 18.67 -7.15
N VAL A 271 14.84 18.25 -7.73
CA VAL A 271 15.95 19.15 -8.09
C VAL A 271 15.48 20.18 -9.11
N CYS A 272 14.69 19.80 -10.10
CA CYS A 272 14.14 20.73 -11.09
C CYS A 272 13.28 21.81 -10.41
N PHE A 273 12.39 21.45 -9.49
CA PHE A 273 11.56 22.43 -8.78
C PHE A 273 12.33 23.27 -7.77
N CYS A 274 13.36 22.71 -7.10
CA CYS A 274 14.28 23.51 -6.29
C CYS A 274 14.95 24.62 -7.11
N ILE A 275 15.40 24.28 -8.32
CA ILE A 275 16.00 25.26 -9.23
C ILE A 275 14.96 26.29 -9.66
N GLN A 276 13.75 25.89 -10.05
CA GLN A 276 12.68 26.82 -10.43
C GLN A 276 12.29 27.78 -9.30
N LEU A 277 12.13 27.27 -8.07
CA LEU A 277 11.85 28.10 -6.90
C LEU A 277 12.96 29.13 -6.66
N SER A 278 14.22 28.78 -6.93
CA SER A 278 15.35 29.72 -6.82
C SER A 278 15.31 30.87 -7.83
N TYR A 279 14.61 30.74 -8.96
CA TYR A 279 14.44 31.81 -9.94
C TYR A 279 13.36 32.84 -9.55
N ILE A 280 12.55 32.54 -8.53
CA ILE A 280 11.45 33.42 -8.10
C ILE A 280 11.99 34.43 -7.09
N HIS A 281 12.07 35.70 -7.49
CA HIS A 281 12.60 36.77 -6.64
C HIS A 281 11.52 37.64 -5.98
N ASN A 282 10.29 37.63 -6.47
CA ASN A 282 9.24 38.59 -6.10
C ASN A 282 8.25 38.08 -5.02
N THR A 283 8.46 36.90 -4.45
CA THR A 283 7.52 36.28 -3.51
C THR A 283 8.07 36.26 -2.09
N THR A 284 7.32 36.85 -1.15
CA THR A 284 7.70 36.81 0.27
C THR A 284 7.30 35.46 0.87
N VAL A 285 8.23 34.83 1.59
CA VAL A 285 8.02 33.53 2.26
C VAL A 285 6.76 33.54 3.15
N GLY A 286 6.48 34.65 3.81
CA GLY A 286 5.28 34.84 4.63
C GLY A 286 3.95 34.74 3.86
N GLU A 287 3.91 35.14 2.58
CA GLU A 287 2.68 35.01 1.76
C GLU A 287 2.39 33.55 1.41
N VAL A 288 3.45 32.77 1.13
CA VAL A 288 3.35 31.34 0.87
C VAL A 288 2.85 30.60 2.10
N PHE A 289 3.45 30.87 3.28
CA PHE A 289 2.98 30.27 4.53
C PHE A 289 1.55 30.69 4.90
N LYS A 290 1.14 31.91 4.55
CA LYS A 290 -0.26 32.33 4.70
C LYS A 290 -1.21 31.54 3.80
N GLY A 291 -0.76 31.08 2.63
CA GLY A 291 -1.53 30.20 1.74
C GLY A 291 -1.86 28.82 2.34
N TYR A 292 -1.07 28.34 3.30
CA TYR A 292 -1.39 27.14 4.07
C TYR A 292 -2.45 27.37 5.16
N SER A 293 -2.91 28.61 5.36
CA SER A 293 -4.04 28.88 6.24
C SER A 293 -5.36 28.81 5.45
N PRO A 294 -6.45 28.32 6.07
CA PRO A 294 -7.74 28.21 5.39
C PRO A 294 -8.23 29.60 4.93
N SER A 295 -8.61 29.69 3.66
CA SER A 295 -9.09 30.91 3.02
C SER A 295 -10.50 30.70 2.46
N SER A 296 -11.34 31.75 2.49
CA SER A 296 -12.68 31.71 1.90
C SER A 296 -12.67 31.50 0.39
N ALA A 297 -11.56 31.80 -0.28
CA ALA A 297 -11.37 31.60 -1.72
C ALA A 297 -11.42 30.12 -2.16
N ILE A 298 -11.35 29.18 -1.22
CA ILE A 298 -11.47 27.73 -1.46
C ILE A 298 -12.93 27.34 -1.77
N VAL A 299 -13.89 28.05 -1.18
CA VAL A 299 -15.32 27.70 -1.22
C VAL A 299 -16.10 28.62 -2.17
N ASP A 300 -15.48 29.71 -2.63
CA ASP A 300 -16.14 30.71 -3.47
C ASP A 300 -16.05 30.37 -4.96
N GLY A 301 -17.17 30.49 -5.68
CA GLY A 301 -17.28 30.24 -7.12
C GLY A 301 -16.66 28.93 -7.60
N ASP A 302 -15.74 29.02 -8.55
CA ASP A 302 -15.04 27.88 -9.17
C ASP A 302 -13.97 27.24 -8.27
N GLY A 303 -13.69 27.81 -7.08
CA GLY A 303 -12.71 27.29 -6.13
C GLY A 303 -13.03 25.88 -5.62
N VAL A 304 -14.32 25.53 -5.53
CA VAL A 304 -14.76 24.18 -5.13
C VAL A 304 -14.39 23.15 -6.18
N TYR A 305 -14.60 23.46 -7.47
CA TYR A 305 -14.26 22.56 -8.57
C TYR A 305 -12.76 22.27 -8.59
N LEU A 306 -11.95 23.31 -8.41
CA LEU A 306 -10.50 23.22 -8.37
C LEU A 306 -10.01 22.46 -7.13
N SER A 307 -10.64 22.68 -5.97
CA SER A 307 -10.36 21.95 -4.74
C SER A 307 -10.68 20.45 -4.87
N CYS A 308 -11.82 20.11 -5.49
CA CYS A 308 -12.16 18.73 -5.82
C CYS A 308 -11.17 18.11 -6.81
N GLY A 309 -10.73 18.88 -7.81
CA GLY A 309 -9.68 18.48 -8.76
C GLY A 309 -8.37 18.14 -8.06
N ILE A 310 -7.88 19.01 -7.17
CA ILE A 310 -6.66 18.77 -6.37
C ILE A 310 -6.82 17.53 -5.49
N LEU A 311 -7.98 17.35 -4.86
CA LEU A 311 -8.24 16.18 -4.02
C LEU A 311 -8.23 14.89 -4.83
N GLY A 312 -8.88 14.86 -6.00
CA GLY A 312 -8.92 13.70 -6.89
C GLY A 312 -7.57 13.36 -7.50
N ALA A 313 -6.82 14.39 -7.90
CA ALA A 313 -5.48 14.23 -8.47
C ALA A 313 -4.49 13.73 -7.40
N THR A 314 -4.52 14.32 -6.20
CA THR A 314 -3.66 13.88 -5.10
C THR A 314 -4.06 12.48 -4.61
N VAL A 315 -5.31 12.25 -4.24
CA VAL A 315 -5.73 10.96 -3.66
C VAL A 315 -6.18 10.03 -4.78
N MET A 316 -5.18 9.41 -5.42
CA MET A 316 -5.40 8.62 -6.61
C MET A 316 -5.87 7.19 -6.29
N PRO A 317 -7.00 6.70 -6.84
CA PRO A 317 -7.54 5.40 -6.46
C PRO A 317 -6.63 4.21 -6.77
N HIS A 318 -5.85 4.26 -7.86
CA HIS A 318 -4.98 3.15 -8.22
C HIS A 318 -3.71 3.06 -7.35
N SER A 319 -3.25 4.18 -6.77
CA SER A 319 -2.11 4.20 -5.86
C SER A 319 -2.43 3.49 -4.52
N ILE A 320 -3.71 3.40 -4.15
CA ILE A 320 -4.20 2.65 -2.99
C ILE A 320 -3.96 1.14 -3.17
N PHE A 321 -4.25 0.61 -4.36
CA PHE A 321 -3.97 -0.79 -4.69
C PHE A 321 -2.46 -1.06 -4.67
N LEU A 322 -1.68 -0.20 -5.32
CA LEU A 322 -0.22 -0.27 -5.32
C LEU A 322 0.35 -0.29 -3.90
N GLY A 323 -0.07 0.65 -3.05
CA GLY A 323 0.43 0.77 -1.68
C GLY A 323 0.18 -0.46 -0.81
N SER A 324 -0.87 -1.22 -1.11
CA SER A 324 -1.17 -2.48 -0.42
C SER A 324 -0.26 -3.65 -0.84
N GLY A 325 0.23 -3.70 -2.07
CA GLY A 325 1.03 -4.84 -2.55
C GLY A 325 2.54 -4.61 -2.60
N VAL A 326 3.00 -3.37 -2.77
CA VAL A 326 4.45 -3.05 -2.84
C VAL A 326 5.20 -3.42 -1.56
N VAL A 327 4.49 -3.54 -0.43
CA VAL A 327 5.08 -3.91 0.86
C VAL A 327 5.30 -5.43 0.99
N GLN A 328 4.59 -6.25 0.23
CA GLN A 328 4.63 -7.73 0.35
C GLN A 328 6.01 -8.36 0.09
N PRO A 329 6.78 -7.96 -0.94
CA PRO A 329 8.12 -8.52 -1.15
C PRO A 329 9.06 -8.31 0.03
N ARG A 330 8.90 -7.19 0.78
CA ARG A 330 9.70 -6.90 1.96
C ARG A 330 9.36 -7.79 3.15
N LEU A 331 8.07 -8.14 3.32
CA LEU A 331 7.69 -9.13 4.33
C LEU A 331 8.25 -10.52 3.99
N ARG A 332 8.17 -10.91 2.71
CA ARG A 332 8.71 -12.19 2.26
C ARG A 332 10.21 -12.29 2.51
N GLU A 333 10.96 -11.24 2.19
CA GLU A 333 12.40 -11.18 2.49
C GLU A 333 12.68 -11.30 3.99
N PHE A 334 11.90 -10.63 4.84
CA PHE A 334 12.08 -10.71 6.29
C PHE A 334 11.86 -12.14 6.81
N ASP A 335 10.80 -12.79 6.38
CA ASP A 335 10.50 -14.16 6.81
C ASP A 335 11.52 -15.17 6.26
N GLU A 336 11.97 -15.01 5.01
CA GLU A 336 13.03 -15.83 4.42
C GLU A 336 14.36 -15.68 5.17
N ALA A 337 14.74 -14.46 5.53
CA ALA A 337 15.97 -14.19 6.26
C ALA A 337 15.96 -14.78 7.69
N ASN A 338 14.78 -14.91 8.29
CA ASN A 338 14.60 -15.50 9.61
C ASN A 338 14.28 -17.01 9.57
N GLY A 339 14.25 -17.64 8.39
CA GLY A 339 13.94 -19.07 8.24
C GLY A 339 12.50 -19.43 8.58
N LEU A 340 11.57 -18.46 8.52
CA LEU A 340 10.16 -18.62 8.87
C LEU A 340 9.28 -18.99 7.66
N HIS A 341 9.84 -18.99 6.43
CA HIS A 341 9.22 -19.64 5.26
C HIS A 341 9.85 -20.99 4.98
N GLU A 342 9.03 -22.05 5.08
CA GLU A 342 9.41 -23.38 4.62
C GLU A 342 9.47 -23.40 3.08
N ARG A 343 10.66 -23.11 2.52
CA ARG A 343 10.97 -23.49 1.15
C ARG A 343 11.20 -25.01 1.12
N ARG A 344 10.25 -25.80 0.64
CA ARG A 344 10.53 -27.20 0.32
C ARG A 344 11.25 -27.25 -1.02
N ARG A 345 12.42 -27.85 -1.03
CA ARG A 345 13.13 -28.18 -2.27
C ARG A 345 12.53 -29.48 -2.80
N ASP A 346 11.93 -29.45 -3.98
CA ASP A 346 11.49 -30.68 -4.65
C ASP A 346 12.72 -31.50 -5.07
N GLU A 347 12.53 -32.81 -5.28
CA GLU A 347 13.59 -33.76 -5.66
C GLU A 347 14.38 -33.36 -6.94
N SER A 348 13.85 -32.41 -7.71
CA SER A 348 14.48 -31.83 -8.91
C SER A 348 15.37 -30.60 -8.65
N GLY A 349 15.57 -30.20 -7.38
CA GLY A 349 16.38 -29.01 -7.03
C GLY A 349 15.70 -27.67 -7.30
N VAL A 350 14.44 -27.68 -7.75
CA VAL A 350 13.60 -26.50 -7.93
C VAL A 350 13.02 -26.10 -6.57
N VAL A 351 13.15 -24.82 -6.23
CA VAL A 351 12.54 -24.23 -5.04
C VAL A 351 11.07 -23.98 -5.37
N VAL A 352 10.16 -24.71 -4.73
CA VAL A 352 8.71 -24.56 -4.92
C VAL A 352 8.11 -24.03 -3.61
N ASP A 353 7.34 -22.95 -3.69
CA ASP A 353 6.60 -22.40 -2.55
C ASP A 353 5.51 -23.40 -2.12
N VAL A 354 5.53 -23.83 -0.85
CA VAL A 354 4.64 -24.91 -0.32
C VAL A 354 3.19 -24.43 -0.13
N SER A 355 2.97 -23.11 -0.13
CA SER A 355 1.64 -22.50 -0.09
C SER A 355 1.48 -21.66 -1.36
N GLU A 356 0.42 -21.90 -2.15
CA GLU A 356 0.00 -20.99 -3.23
C GLU A 356 -0.26 -19.56 -2.72
N LYS A 357 -0.36 -19.36 -1.39
CA LYS A 357 -0.71 -18.08 -0.76
C LYS A 357 0.22 -17.76 0.41
N TYR A 358 1.09 -16.77 0.20
CA TYR A 358 1.99 -16.24 1.22
C TYR A 358 1.20 -15.71 2.43
N GLN A 359 1.52 -16.21 3.64
CA GLN A 359 0.98 -15.70 4.90
C GLN A 359 2.14 -15.15 5.76
N PRO A 360 2.10 -13.87 6.15
CA PRO A 360 3.20 -13.23 6.85
C PRO A 360 3.28 -13.64 8.32
N SER A 361 4.51 -13.80 8.85
CA SER A 361 4.71 -14.08 10.27
C SER A 361 4.38 -12.87 11.15
N ILE A 362 3.97 -13.11 12.41
CA ILE A 362 3.68 -12.03 13.38
C ILE A 362 4.92 -11.14 13.63
N SER A 363 6.12 -11.73 13.55
CA SER A 363 7.39 -11.01 13.71
C SER A 363 7.65 -10.05 12.55
N ALA A 364 7.41 -10.50 11.30
CA ALA A 364 7.47 -9.67 10.11
C ALA A 364 6.47 -8.52 10.19
N ILE A 365 5.21 -8.81 10.53
CA ILE A 365 4.15 -7.80 10.63
C ILE A 365 4.56 -6.69 11.59
N ARG A 366 4.97 -7.03 12.82
CA ARG A 366 5.28 -6.03 13.85
C ARG A 366 6.49 -5.16 13.46
N SER A 367 7.46 -5.74 12.77
CA SER A 367 8.68 -5.06 12.35
C SER A 367 8.44 -4.20 11.12
N CYS A 368 7.96 -4.80 10.02
CA CYS A 368 7.76 -4.15 8.73
C CYS A 368 6.66 -3.09 8.77
N LEU A 369 5.53 -3.32 9.47
CA LEU A 369 4.41 -2.37 9.49
C LEU A 369 4.85 -0.97 9.93
N ARG A 370 5.58 -0.89 11.05
CA ARG A 370 6.01 0.40 11.60
C ARG A 370 6.97 1.12 10.67
N TYR A 371 7.95 0.41 10.10
CA TYR A 371 8.91 1.03 9.19
C TYR A 371 8.24 1.45 7.87
N SER A 372 7.41 0.61 7.27
CA SER A 372 6.72 0.95 6.02
C SER A 372 5.73 2.10 6.19
N THR A 373 4.97 2.16 7.30
CA THR A 373 4.08 3.30 7.56
C THR A 373 4.85 4.60 7.75
N ILE A 374 5.96 4.59 8.52
CA ILE A 374 6.78 5.79 8.73
C ILE A 374 7.43 6.22 7.40
N GLU A 375 7.94 5.26 6.63
CA GLU A 375 8.58 5.52 5.34
C GLU A 375 7.61 6.18 4.36
N VAL A 376 6.44 5.57 4.13
CA VAL A 376 5.42 6.11 3.21
C VAL A 376 4.91 7.47 3.70
N GLY A 377 4.62 7.61 4.99
CA GLY A 377 4.18 8.88 5.57
C GLY A 377 5.24 9.97 5.42
N SER A 378 6.51 9.65 5.67
CA SER A 378 7.61 10.60 5.49
C SER A 378 7.80 10.97 4.02
N SER A 379 7.74 10.00 3.11
CA SER A 379 7.98 10.21 1.68
C SER A 379 6.90 11.08 1.04
N LEU A 380 5.62 10.82 1.34
CA LEU A 380 4.50 11.66 0.88
C LEU A 380 4.54 13.06 1.49
N LEU A 381 4.90 13.17 2.77
CA LEU A 381 4.99 14.48 3.42
C LEU A 381 6.16 15.32 2.91
N THR A 382 7.30 14.71 2.57
CA THR A 382 8.49 15.47 2.14
C THR A 382 8.57 15.67 0.65
N PHE A 383 8.20 14.68 -0.17
CA PHE A 383 8.37 14.74 -1.62
C PHE A 383 7.09 15.15 -2.34
N ALA A 384 5.99 14.42 -2.13
CA ALA A 384 4.73 14.72 -2.82
C ALA A 384 4.20 16.12 -2.44
N LEU A 385 4.10 16.42 -1.15
CA LEU A 385 3.70 17.76 -0.69
C LEU A 385 4.63 18.86 -1.21
N PHE A 386 5.95 18.62 -1.19
CA PHE A 386 6.91 19.61 -1.68
C PHE A 386 6.72 19.90 -3.15
N VAL A 387 6.61 18.86 -3.99
CA VAL A 387 6.45 19.03 -5.44
C VAL A 387 5.12 19.72 -5.76
N ASN A 388 4.00 19.23 -5.22
CA ASN A 388 2.68 19.81 -5.48
C ASN A 388 2.62 21.28 -5.02
N SER A 389 3.19 21.58 -3.86
CA SER A 389 3.28 22.95 -3.36
C SER A 389 4.20 23.82 -4.22
N ALA A 390 5.35 23.29 -4.66
CA ALA A 390 6.30 24.00 -5.51
C ALA A 390 5.66 24.36 -6.86
N ILE A 391 4.92 23.44 -7.48
CA ILE A 391 4.18 23.68 -8.71
C ILE A 391 3.22 24.84 -8.54
N LEU A 392 2.37 24.79 -7.51
CA LEU A 392 1.40 25.83 -7.25
C LEU A 392 2.07 27.18 -6.95
N ILE A 393 3.15 27.21 -6.16
CA ILE A 393 3.90 28.43 -5.85
C ILE A 393 4.53 29.03 -7.11
N VAL A 394 5.17 28.21 -7.94
CA VAL A 394 5.76 28.65 -9.22
C VAL A 394 4.66 29.24 -10.11
N ALA A 395 3.55 28.52 -10.26
CA ALA A 395 2.42 28.97 -11.07
C ALA A 395 1.81 30.28 -10.54
N GLY A 396 1.52 30.36 -9.24
CA GLY A 396 0.97 31.55 -8.60
C GLY A 396 1.93 32.74 -8.60
N SER A 397 3.24 32.52 -8.63
CA SER A 397 4.22 33.60 -8.72
C SER A 397 4.36 34.19 -10.12
N ALA A 398 4.18 33.36 -11.16
CA ALA A 398 4.51 33.72 -12.53
C ALA A 398 3.29 33.96 -13.44
N LEU A 399 2.13 33.38 -13.09
CA LEU A 399 0.91 33.45 -13.91
C LEU A 399 -0.22 34.26 -13.25
N TYR A 400 -0.22 34.50 -11.94
CA TYR A 400 -1.26 35.30 -11.29
C TYR A 400 -1.01 36.82 -11.44
N PRO A 401 -2.01 37.68 -11.77
CA PRO A 401 -3.44 37.42 -11.97
C PRO A 401 -3.85 37.39 -13.46
N SER A 402 -3.05 36.80 -14.34
CA SER A 402 -3.36 36.78 -15.77
C SER A 402 -4.58 35.90 -16.06
N THR A 403 -5.63 36.48 -16.66
CA THR A 403 -6.87 35.75 -17.03
C THR A 403 -6.68 34.74 -18.16
N GLU A 404 -5.61 34.88 -18.95
CA GLU A 404 -5.25 33.91 -20.00
C GLU A 404 -4.75 32.58 -19.41
N ALA A 405 -4.23 32.57 -18.19
CA ALA A 405 -3.68 31.38 -17.55
C ALA A 405 -4.74 30.43 -16.97
N THR A 406 -5.97 30.91 -16.71
CA THR A 406 -7.02 30.13 -16.02
C THR A 406 -7.56 28.96 -16.87
N HIS A 407 -7.46 29.07 -18.19
CA HIS A 407 -7.85 28.05 -19.16
C HIS A 407 -6.68 27.56 -20.02
N ALA A 408 -5.45 27.95 -19.70
CA ALA A 408 -4.29 27.57 -20.48
C ALA A 408 -3.98 26.09 -20.26
N ASP A 409 -3.98 25.32 -21.35
CA ASP A 409 -3.41 23.97 -21.36
C ASP A 409 -1.93 24.01 -20.99
N LEU A 410 -1.35 22.84 -20.72
CA LEU A 410 0.06 22.70 -20.31
C LEU A 410 1.07 23.38 -21.26
N PHE A 411 0.72 23.50 -22.54
CA PHE A 411 1.45 24.31 -23.53
C PHE A 411 1.41 25.81 -23.23
N GLY A 412 0.22 26.34 -22.96
CA GLY A 412 0.04 27.74 -22.59
C GLY A 412 0.80 28.05 -21.30
N ILE A 413 0.76 27.15 -20.32
CA ILE A 413 1.54 27.26 -19.08
C ILE A 413 3.04 27.36 -19.37
N TYR A 414 3.59 26.49 -20.23
CA TYR A 414 5.00 26.55 -20.60
C TYR A 414 5.36 27.87 -21.28
N HIS A 415 4.54 28.34 -22.23
CA HIS A 415 4.78 29.60 -22.92
C HIS A 415 4.72 30.81 -21.99
N LEU A 416 3.76 30.81 -21.06
CA LEU A 416 3.62 31.83 -20.03
C LEU A 416 4.82 31.81 -19.08
N MET A 417 5.25 30.64 -18.61
CA MET A 417 6.46 30.51 -17.79
C MET A 417 7.73 30.97 -18.53
N SER A 418 7.85 30.65 -19.83
CA SER A 418 8.98 31.08 -20.66
C SER A 418 9.05 32.59 -20.81
N THR A 419 7.89 33.26 -20.81
CA THR A 419 7.79 34.71 -21.00
C THR A 419 7.92 35.45 -19.67
N SER A 420 7.31 34.94 -18.60
CA SER A 420 7.26 35.57 -17.29
C SER A 420 8.49 35.33 -16.42
N ILE A 421 9.12 34.14 -16.48
CA ILE A 421 10.30 33.80 -15.66
C ILE A 421 11.57 33.82 -16.52
N SER A 422 11.74 32.80 -17.36
CA SER A 422 12.85 32.67 -18.31
C SER A 422 12.67 31.42 -19.18
N LYS A 423 13.33 31.40 -20.34
CA LYS A 423 13.42 30.19 -21.19
C LYS A 423 14.04 29.00 -20.43
N ALA A 424 15.03 29.25 -19.57
CA ALA A 424 15.67 28.20 -18.78
C ALA A 424 14.67 27.56 -17.79
N ALA A 425 13.90 28.37 -17.06
CA ALA A 425 12.88 27.86 -16.13
C ALA A 425 11.81 27.01 -16.85
N ALA A 426 11.36 27.43 -18.04
CA ALA A 426 10.43 26.67 -18.86
C ALA A 426 11.03 25.32 -19.29
N THR A 427 12.28 25.29 -19.76
CA THR A 427 12.93 24.01 -20.14
C THR A 427 13.10 23.05 -18.96
N ILE A 428 13.38 23.57 -17.75
CA ILE A 428 13.46 22.76 -16.53
C ILE A 428 12.07 22.22 -16.15
N PHE A 429 11.00 22.99 -16.40
CA PHE A 429 9.62 22.52 -16.21
C PHE A 429 9.27 21.38 -17.16
N ALA A 430 9.60 21.51 -18.45
CA ALA A 430 9.41 20.43 -19.42
C ALA A 430 10.23 19.18 -19.06
N LEU A 431 11.46 19.34 -18.57
CA LEU A 431 12.27 18.21 -18.08
C LEU A 431 11.64 17.54 -16.86
N ALA A 432 11.18 18.31 -15.87
CA ALA A 432 10.50 17.78 -14.70
C ALA A 432 9.23 17.01 -15.09
N LEU A 433 8.46 17.54 -16.03
CA LEU A 433 7.25 16.92 -16.56
C LEU A 433 7.55 15.59 -17.27
N LEU A 434 8.65 15.50 -18.02
CA LEU A 434 9.09 14.25 -18.67
C LEU A 434 9.52 13.19 -17.64
N LEU A 435 10.29 13.59 -16.63
CA LEU A 435 10.75 12.67 -15.56
C LEU A 435 9.58 12.18 -14.71
N SER A 436 8.64 13.07 -14.39
CA SER A 436 7.38 12.75 -13.70
C SER A 436 6.56 11.75 -14.51
N GLY A 437 6.30 12.05 -15.79
CA GLY A 437 5.48 11.19 -16.67
C GLY A 437 6.07 9.80 -16.87
N THR A 438 7.38 9.70 -17.12
CA THR A 438 8.07 8.39 -17.22
C THR A 438 7.96 7.58 -15.93
N SER A 439 8.12 8.22 -14.76
CA SER A 439 7.98 7.53 -13.47
C SER A 439 6.53 7.11 -13.16
N ALA A 440 5.55 7.95 -13.50
CA ALA A 440 4.14 7.67 -13.25
C ALA A 440 3.61 6.50 -14.10
N GLY A 441 4.10 6.33 -15.34
CA GLY A 441 3.68 5.19 -16.19
C GLY A 441 4.14 3.84 -15.73
N ILE A 442 5.31 3.79 -15.12
CA ILE A 442 5.79 2.60 -14.45
C ILE A 442 4.83 2.22 -13.31
N VAL A 443 4.44 3.20 -12.50
CA VAL A 443 3.53 2.95 -11.37
C VAL A 443 2.13 2.58 -11.83
N CYS A 444 1.61 3.26 -12.86
CA CYS A 444 0.30 3.00 -13.45
C CYS A 444 0.20 1.56 -13.97
N THR A 445 1.23 1.09 -14.68
CA THR A 445 1.28 -0.27 -15.20
C THR A 445 1.39 -1.34 -14.09
N MET A 446 2.16 -1.07 -13.03
CA MET A 446 2.22 -1.95 -11.85
C MET A 446 0.88 -2.02 -11.12
N ALA A 447 0.28 -0.87 -10.81
CA ALA A 447 -1.03 -0.80 -10.18
C ALA A 447 -2.08 -1.51 -11.04
N GLY A 448 -1.96 -1.38 -12.35
CA GLY A 448 -2.82 -2.07 -13.28
C GLY A 448 -2.71 -3.59 -13.18
N GLN A 449 -1.51 -4.14 -13.25
CA GLN A 449 -1.31 -5.59 -13.11
C GLN A 449 -1.91 -6.10 -11.81
N MET A 450 -1.67 -5.39 -10.69
CA MET A 450 -2.22 -5.74 -9.39
C MET A 450 -3.75 -5.73 -9.35
N VAL A 451 -4.39 -4.74 -9.98
CA VAL A 451 -5.86 -4.67 -10.08
C VAL A 451 -6.41 -5.83 -10.92
N SER A 452 -5.84 -6.12 -12.09
CA SER A 452 -6.35 -7.17 -12.99
C SER A 452 -6.13 -8.58 -12.43
N GLU A 453 -4.95 -8.83 -11.84
CA GLU A 453 -4.64 -10.09 -11.18
C GLU A 453 -5.48 -10.26 -9.92
N GLY A 454 -5.56 -9.23 -9.06
CA GLY A 454 -6.32 -9.31 -7.82
C GLY A 454 -7.83 -9.51 -8.01
N PHE A 455 -8.46 -8.79 -8.95
CA PHE A 455 -9.90 -8.89 -9.18
C PHE A 455 -10.30 -10.08 -10.07
N ILE A 456 -9.55 -10.40 -11.13
CA ILE A 456 -9.97 -11.37 -12.16
C ILE A 456 -9.02 -12.58 -12.29
N ASN A 457 -7.84 -12.59 -11.65
CA ASN A 457 -6.77 -13.59 -11.87
C ASN A 457 -6.38 -13.68 -13.35
N TRP A 458 -6.53 -12.57 -14.09
CA TRP A 458 -6.16 -12.53 -15.49
C TRP A 458 -4.86 -11.76 -15.64
N THR A 459 -3.83 -12.47 -16.08
CA THR A 459 -2.55 -11.91 -16.53
C THR A 459 -2.67 -11.35 -17.96
N ILE A 460 -3.33 -10.20 -18.11
CA ILE A 460 -3.36 -9.50 -19.40
C ILE A 460 -1.97 -8.89 -19.65
N LYS A 461 -1.40 -9.10 -20.84
CA LYS A 461 -0.14 -8.46 -21.22
C LYS A 461 -0.35 -6.94 -21.23
N PRO A 462 0.51 -6.14 -20.58
CA PRO A 462 0.30 -4.70 -20.40
C PRO A 462 0.00 -3.89 -21.67
N TRP A 463 0.50 -4.34 -22.83
CA TRP A 463 0.35 -3.64 -24.11
C TRP A 463 -1.08 -3.64 -24.67
N LEU A 464 -1.90 -4.66 -24.38
CA LEU A 464 -3.30 -4.67 -24.82
C LEU A 464 -4.14 -3.62 -24.08
N ARG A 465 -3.75 -3.29 -22.85
CA ARG A 465 -4.52 -2.42 -21.94
C ARG A 465 -4.39 -0.93 -22.28
N ARG A 466 -3.26 -0.53 -22.86
CA ARG A 466 -2.94 0.88 -23.14
C ARG A 466 -3.55 1.39 -24.45
N LEU A 467 -4.18 0.53 -25.26
CA LEU A 467 -4.78 0.89 -26.55
C LEU A 467 -6.21 1.47 -26.45
N GLU A 468 -6.93 1.27 -25.34
CA GLU A 468 -8.39 1.51 -25.28
C GLU A 468 -8.84 2.86 -24.68
N GLY A 469 -7.94 3.78 -24.35
CA GLY A 469 -8.33 5.06 -23.75
C GLY A 469 -7.54 6.23 -24.31
N LEU A 470 -8.00 6.84 -25.38
CA LEU A 470 -7.43 8.09 -25.89
C LEU A 470 -8.58 9.03 -26.23
N ASN A 471 -9.09 9.79 -25.25
CA ASN A 471 -9.89 10.97 -25.52
C ASN A 471 -9.79 12.00 -24.39
N GLU A 472 -9.85 13.26 -24.82
CA GLU A 472 -9.54 14.47 -24.07
C GLU A 472 -10.42 14.68 -22.83
N ALA A 473 -9.75 14.93 -21.69
CA ALA A 473 -10.05 15.99 -20.73
C ALA A 473 -9.19 15.76 -19.46
N LEU A 474 -7.95 16.27 -19.46
CA LEU A 474 -6.99 16.12 -18.35
C LEU A 474 -7.56 16.55 -16.98
N VAL A 475 -8.34 17.62 -16.94
CA VAL A 475 -8.94 18.12 -15.68
C VAL A 475 -10.22 17.35 -15.34
N ALA A 476 -11.05 17.03 -16.34
CA ALA A 476 -12.28 16.28 -16.09
C ALA A 476 -11.97 14.85 -15.63
N SER A 477 -10.87 14.25 -16.09
CA SER A 477 -10.42 12.95 -15.62
C SER A 477 -10.11 12.99 -14.12
N GLN A 478 -9.42 14.02 -13.61
CA GLN A 478 -9.15 14.15 -12.17
C GLN A 478 -10.42 14.31 -11.33
N VAL A 479 -11.42 15.02 -11.86
CA VAL A 479 -12.73 15.11 -11.19
C VAL A 479 -13.42 13.75 -11.17
N VAL A 480 -13.38 12.98 -12.26
CA VAL A 480 -13.89 11.61 -12.28
C VAL A 480 -13.16 10.73 -11.26
N LEU A 481 -11.84 10.87 -11.12
CA LEU A 481 -11.08 10.18 -10.06
C LEU A 481 -11.60 10.53 -8.66
N SER A 482 -11.89 11.80 -8.38
CA SER A 482 -12.46 12.24 -7.10
C SER A 482 -13.83 11.58 -6.80
N VAL A 483 -14.63 11.29 -7.84
CA VAL A 483 -15.92 10.59 -7.73
C VAL A 483 -15.75 9.09 -7.54
N ILE A 484 -14.70 8.49 -8.11
CA ILE A 484 -14.39 7.05 -7.95
C ILE A 484 -13.79 6.75 -6.57
N LEU A 485 -13.05 7.70 -6.01
CA LEU A 485 -12.29 7.53 -4.77
C LEU A 485 -13.10 6.95 -3.59
N PRO A 486 -14.33 7.40 -3.27
CA PRO A 486 -15.14 6.83 -2.19
C PRO A 486 -15.43 5.34 -2.38
N PHE A 487 -15.64 4.89 -3.62
CA PHE A 487 -15.96 3.50 -3.92
C PHE A 487 -14.75 2.58 -3.72
N VAL A 488 -13.55 3.06 -4.05
CA VAL A 488 -12.30 2.30 -3.87
C VAL A 488 -11.83 2.31 -2.41
N THR A 489 -12.04 3.42 -1.70
CA THR A 489 -11.63 3.57 -0.29
C THR A 489 -12.60 2.90 0.69
N ALA A 490 -13.88 2.77 0.37
CA ALA A 490 -14.87 2.17 1.26
C ALA A 490 -14.52 0.71 1.66
N PRO A 491 -14.17 -0.21 0.72
CA PRO A 491 -13.72 -1.55 1.08
C PRO A 491 -12.46 -1.54 1.96
N LEU A 492 -11.50 -0.66 1.67
CA LEU A 492 -10.27 -0.54 2.45
C LEU A 492 -10.56 -0.19 3.91
N VAL A 493 -11.39 0.84 4.14
CA VAL A 493 -11.78 1.26 5.49
C VAL A 493 -12.56 0.14 6.17
N TRP A 494 -13.50 -0.50 5.46
CA TRP A 494 -14.26 -1.62 6.00
C TRP A 494 -13.37 -2.80 6.45
N PHE A 495 -12.41 -3.21 5.62
CA PHE A 495 -11.48 -4.29 5.96
C PHE A 495 -10.56 -3.95 7.12
N THR A 496 -10.13 -2.69 7.24
CA THR A 496 -9.20 -2.27 8.29
C THR A 496 -9.89 -1.99 9.64
N CYS A 497 -11.19 -1.73 9.63
CA CYS A 497 -12.03 -1.58 10.83
C CYS A 497 -12.63 -2.88 11.35
N ARG A 498 -12.66 -3.95 10.54
CA ARG A 498 -13.20 -5.25 10.95
C ARG A 498 -12.25 -5.91 11.98
N THR A 499 -12.69 -5.95 13.23
CA THR A 499 -12.01 -6.59 14.37
C THR A 499 -12.11 -8.09 14.36
#